data_AF-A0A4P8HE74-F1
#
_entry.id   AF-A0A4P8HE74-F1
#
_cell.length_a   1.000
_cell.length_b   1.000
_cell.length_c   1.000
_cell.angle_alpha   90.00
_cell.angle_beta   90.00
_cell.angle_gamma   90.00
#
_symmetry.space_group_name_H-M   'P 1'
#
loop_
_entity.id
_entity.type
_entity.pdbx_description
1 polymer ?
#
loop_
_entity_poly.entity_id
_entity_poly.type
_entity_poly.pdbx_seq_one_letter_code
_entity_poly.pdbx_strand_id
1 'polypeptide(L)' 'MPELDVGEVTLKDRRKRAGLTQAQLAGLVEVSRQTIIAIERGDYSPSVYLALRIARALDTTVEELFPLDRKDHS' A
#
# COMPACT_ATOMS: atom_id res chain seq x y z
N MET A 1 -7.82 28.95 -2.74
CA MET A 1 -7.68 27.48 -2.77
C MET A 1 -6.56 27.15 -1.83
N PRO A 2 -6.79 26.46 -0.69
CA PRO A 2 -5.68 26.05 0.16
C PRO A 2 -4.85 25.00 -0.59
N GLU A 3 -3.54 25.10 -0.49
CA GLU A 3 -2.60 24.07 -0.94
C GLU A 3 -3.03 22.75 -0.29
N LEU A 4 -3.39 21.77 -1.11
CA LEU A 4 -3.61 20.41 -0.64
C LEU A 4 -2.25 19.93 -0.14
N ASP A 5 -2.11 19.82 1.17
CA ASP A 5 -1.07 19.03 1.82
C ASP A 5 -1.19 17.60 1.26
N VAL A 6 -0.44 17.29 0.20
CA VAL A 6 -0.28 15.95 -0.33
C VAL A 6 0.67 15.23 0.62
N GLY A 7 0.25 15.08 1.88
CA GLY A 7 0.92 14.24 2.84
C GLY A 7 1.08 12.85 2.23
N GLU A 8 2.29 12.32 2.27
CA GLU A 8 2.69 11.06 1.67
C GLU A 8 1.64 9.97 1.95
N VAL A 9 0.88 9.58 0.93
CA VAL A 9 -0.26 8.67 1.13
C VAL A 9 0.27 7.24 1.21
N THR A 10 0.30 6.69 2.41
CA THR A 10 0.83 5.33 2.61
C THR A 10 -0.17 4.25 2.21
N LEU A 11 0.32 3.03 1.98
CA LEU A 11 -0.53 1.84 1.79
C LEU A 11 -1.55 1.68 2.94
N LYS A 12 -1.12 1.98 4.18
CA LYS A 12 -1.96 1.89 5.37
C LYS A 12 -3.13 2.88 5.31
N ASP A 13 -2.88 4.10 4.82
CA ASP A 13 -3.92 5.12 4.71
C ASP A 13 -4.91 4.78 3.60
N ARG A 14 -4.45 4.30 2.45
CA ARG A 14 -5.32 3.81 1.36
C ARG A 14 -6.18 2.65 1.81
N ARG A 15 -5.60 1.66 2.49
CA ARG A 15 -6.34 0.52 3.05
C ARG A 15 -7.42 0.98 4.03
N LYS A 16 -7.10 1.92 4.94
CA LYS A 16 -8.06 2.46 5.90
C LYS A 16 -9.18 3.25 5.21
N ARG A 17 -8.87 4.06 4.19
CA ARG A 17 -9.87 4.78 3.38
C ARG A 17 -10.81 3.83 2.64
N ALA A 18 -10.32 2.68 2.22
CA ALA A 18 -11.13 1.61 1.64
C ALA A 18 -11.96 0.82 2.69
N GLY A 19 -11.87 1.15 3.98
CA GLY A 19 -12.60 0.46 5.05
C GLY A 19 -12.12 -0.96 5.32
N LEU A 20 -10.91 -1.33 4.85
CA LEU A 20 -10.39 -2.68 4.94
C LEU A 20 -9.50 -2.89 6.16
N THR A 21 -9.63 -4.02 6.82
CA THR A 21 -8.62 -4.55 7.75
C THR A 21 -7.44 -5.13 6.97
N GLN A 22 -6.29 -5.32 7.65
CA GLN A 22 -5.13 -5.98 7.04
C GLN A 22 -5.44 -7.40 6.55
N ALA A 23 -6.27 -8.14 7.30
CA ALA A 23 -6.68 -9.49 6.93
C ALA A 23 -7.57 -9.50 5.68
N GLN A 24 -8.48 -8.52 5.56
CA GLN A 24 -9.33 -8.39 4.38
C GLN A 24 -8.52 -8.05 3.13
N LEU A 25 -7.61 -7.06 3.21
CA LEU A 25 -6.71 -6.77 2.08
C LEU A 25 -5.85 -7.98 1.71
N ALA A 26 -5.30 -8.68 2.71
CA ALA A 26 -4.51 -9.88 2.50
C ALA A 26 -5.29 -10.96 1.74
N GLY A 27 -6.57 -11.17 2.09
CA GLY A 27 -7.47 -12.09 1.39
C GLY A 27 -7.72 -11.67 -0.06
N LEU A 28 -7.96 -10.38 -0.32
CA LEU A 28 -8.17 -9.86 -1.68
C LEU A 28 -6.95 -10.04 -2.59
N VAL A 29 -5.74 -10.00 -2.01
CA VAL A 29 -4.48 -10.12 -2.75
C VAL A 29 -3.76 -11.46 -2.53
N GLU A 30 -4.48 -12.46 -1.99
CA GLU A 30 -4.03 -13.85 -1.77
C GLU A 30 -2.64 -13.97 -1.11
N VAL A 31 -2.43 -13.20 -0.05
CA VAL A 31 -1.23 -13.28 0.77
C VAL A 31 -1.60 -13.45 2.24
N SER A 32 -0.59 -13.69 3.09
CA SER A 32 -0.81 -13.70 4.53
C SER A 32 -1.07 -12.29 5.06
N ARG A 33 -1.80 -12.18 6.18
CA ARG A 33 -1.92 -10.91 6.92
C ARG A 33 -0.55 -10.32 7.29
N GLN A 34 0.42 -11.17 7.62
CA GLN A 34 1.79 -10.75 7.98
C GLN A 34 2.50 -10.07 6.81
N THR A 35 2.26 -10.53 5.58
CA THR A 35 2.77 -9.88 4.37
C THR A 35 2.28 -8.43 4.29
N ILE A 36 0.98 -8.18 4.46
CA ILE A 36 0.44 -6.81 4.47
C ILE A 36 1.05 -5.96 5.59
N ILE A 37 1.23 -6.53 6.79
CA ILE A 37 1.88 -5.83 7.91
C ILE A 37 3.31 -5.41 7.56
N ALA A 38 4.10 -6.30 6.97
CA ALA A 38 5.49 -6.02 6.59
C ALA A 38 5.58 -4.93 5.51
N ILE A 39 4.68 -4.96 4.51
CA ILE A 39 4.61 -3.92 3.47
C ILE A 39 4.24 -2.56 4.07
N GLU A 40 3.24 -2.52 4.96
CA GLU A 40 2.82 -1.27 5.60
C GLU A 40 3.89 -0.66 6.51
N ARG A 41 4.78 -1.49 7.06
CA ARG A 41 5.93 -1.05 7.85
C ARG A 41 7.14 -0.66 7.01
N GLY A 42 7.16 -1.04 5.73
CA GLY A 42 8.32 -0.86 4.85
C GLY A 42 9.41 -1.93 5.01
N ASP A 43 9.20 -2.97 5.82
CA ASP A 43 10.20 -4.04 6.00
C ASP A 43 10.24 -5.02 4.81
N TYR A 44 9.27 -4.94 3.91
CA TYR A 44 9.14 -5.82 2.76
C TYR A 44 8.71 -5.06 1.52
N SER A 45 9.55 -5.12 0.49
CA SER A 45 9.20 -4.65 -0.85
C SER A 45 8.40 -5.74 -1.57
N PRO A 46 7.14 -5.47 -1.98
CA PRO A 46 6.32 -6.45 -2.68
C PRO A 46 6.88 -6.76 -4.07
N SER A 47 6.61 -7.97 -4.58
CA SER A 47 6.83 -8.25 -5.99
C SER A 47 5.94 -7.36 -6.88
N VAL A 48 6.32 -7.17 -8.15
CA VAL A 48 5.54 -6.38 -9.11
C VAL A 48 4.08 -6.88 -9.19
N TYR A 49 3.87 -8.19 -9.22
CA TYR A 49 2.53 -8.76 -9.27
C TYR A 49 1.71 -8.46 -8.01
N LEU A 50 2.33 -8.54 -6.83
CA LEU A 50 1.66 -8.21 -5.58
C LEU A 50 1.32 -6.71 -5.51
N ALA A 51 2.24 -5.83 -5.94
CA ALA A 51 1.99 -4.39 -6.01
C ALA A 51 0.80 -4.06 -6.92
N LEU A 52 0.73 -4.66 -8.12
CA LEU A 52 -0.38 -4.49 -9.06
C LEU A 52 -1.72 -4.96 -8.47
N ARG A 53 -1.72 -6.09 -7.76
CA ARG A 53 -2.92 -6.61 -7.11
C ARG A 53 -3.42 -5.70 -5.99
N ILE A 54 -2.51 -5.18 -5.17
CA ILE A 54 -2.85 -4.24 -4.09
C ILE A 54 -3.41 -2.95 -4.69
N ALA A 55 -2.77 -2.41 -5.73
CA ALA A 55 -3.25 -1.23 -6.44
C ALA A 55 -4.69 -1.42 -6.96
N ARG A 56 -4.94 -2.55 -7.63
CA ARG A 56 -6.28 -2.91 -8.11
C ARG A 56 -7.30 -3.09 -6.99
N ALA A 57 -6.92 -3.72 -5.88
CA ALA A 57 -7.82 -3.94 -4.75
C ALA A 57 -8.20 -2.65 -4.00
N LEU A 58 -7.38 -1.60 -4.12
CA LEU A 58 -7.57 -0.31 -3.47
C LEU A 58 -7.99 0.80 -4.45
N ASP A 59 -8.31 0.45 -5.70
CA ASP A 59 -8.71 1.39 -6.76
C ASP A 59 -7.74 2.57 -6.93
N THR A 60 -6.45 2.24 -7.06
CA THR A 60 -5.33 3.20 -7.14
C THR A 60 -4.26 2.64 -8.08
N THR A 61 -3.14 3.36 -8.24
CA THR A 61 -2.00 2.91 -9.05
C THR A 61 -0.84 2.42 -8.19
N VAL A 62 0.11 1.72 -8.80
CA VAL A 62 1.31 1.24 -8.10
C VAL A 62 2.18 2.43 -7.69
N GLU A 63 2.29 3.44 -8.55
CA GLU A 63 3.06 4.65 -8.34
C GLU A 63 2.54 5.48 -7.17
N GLU A 64 1.22 5.50 -6.97
CA GLU A 64 0.59 6.17 -5.82
C GLU A 64 0.83 5.44 -4.50
N LEU A 65 1.04 4.11 -4.53
CA LEU A 65 1.25 3.29 -3.33
C LEU A 65 2.73 3.11 -2.98
N PHE A 66 3.59 3.09 -4.00
CA PHE A 66 5.01 2.74 -3.93
C PHE A 66 5.84 3.71 -4.81
N PRO A 67 5.99 4.99 -4.40
CA PRO A 67 6.76 5.98 -5.14
C PRO A 67 8.25 5.61 -5.18
N LEU A 68 8.90 5.87 -6.33
CA LEU A 68 10.30 5.49 -6.62
C LEU A 68 11.32 6.19 -5.72
N ASP A 69 10.94 7.35 -5.19
CA ASP A 69 11.70 8.27 -4.37
C ASP A 69 11.54 8.01 -2.86
N ARG A 70 10.77 6.98 -2.48
CA ARG A 70 10.77 6.46 -1.12
C ARG A 70 12.17 5.90 -0.82
N LYS A 71 13.00 6.73 -0.17
CA LYS A 71 14.37 6.38 0.24
C LYS A 71 14.35 4.98 0.88
N ASP A 72 14.96 4.02 0.19
CA ASP A 72 15.29 2.71 0.75
C ASP A 72 16.04 2.96 2.07
N HIS A 73 15.38 2.68 3.20
CA HIS A 73 16.08 2.60 4.47
C HIS A 73 16.85 1.29 4.45
N SER A 74 18.07 1.35 3.89
CA SER A 74 19.12 0.34 4.10
C SER A 74 19.57 0.32 5.56
#